data_AF-A0A484YV72-F1
#
_entry.id   AF-A0A484YV72-F1
#
_cell.length_a   1.000
_cell.length_b   1.000
_cell.length_c   1.000
_cell.angle_alpha   90.00
_cell.angle_beta   90.00
_cell.angle_gamma   90.00
#
_symmetry.space_group_name_H-M   'P 1'
#
loop_
_entity.id
_entity.type
_entity.pdbx_description
1 polymer ?
#
loop_
_entity_poly.entity_id
_entity_poly.type
_entity_poly.pdbx_seq_one_letter_code
_entity_poly.pdbx_strand_id
1 'polypeptide(L)' 'MSLPSRKGGNVETRALPEVKACDYLVLHDTGAYGASMSSNYNSRPLLPEVLFDNGQARLIRRRQTIEELLALELL' A
#
# COMPACT_ATOMS: atom_id res chain seq x y z
N MET A 1 -11.05 -3.46 9.31
CA MET A 1 -10.51 -2.22 9.90
C MET A 1 -10.00 -2.53 11.31
N SER A 2 -8.75 -2.14 11.59
CA SER A 2 -8.01 -2.46 12.82
C SER A 2 -8.37 -1.47 13.93
N LEU A 3 -8.84 -1.99 15.06
CA LEU A 3 -8.87 -1.38 16.39
C LEU A 3 -7.83 -2.16 17.23
N PRO A 4 -7.35 -1.63 18.37
CA PRO A 4 -6.15 -2.14 19.04
C PRO A 4 -6.22 -3.65 19.20
N SER A 5 -5.19 -4.35 18.74
CA SER A 5 -5.13 -5.80 18.82
C SER A 5 -5.36 -6.21 20.28
N ARG A 6 -6.40 -7.03 20.50
CA ARG A 6 -6.45 -7.81 21.74
C ARG A 6 -5.13 -8.58 21.79
N LYS A 7 -4.38 -8.41 22.89
CA LYS A 7 -3.05 -9.01 23.11
C LYS A 7 -3.04 -10.45 22.57
N GLY A 8 -2.29 -10.73 21.50
CA GLY A 8 -2.20 -12.09 20.96
C GLY A 8 -1.71 -12.27 19.52
N GLY A 9 -1.73 -11.24 18.66
CA GLY A 9 -1.22 -11.38 17.27
C GLY A 9 -1.97 -12.40 16.41
N ASN A 10 -3.17 -12.81 16.82
CA ASN A 10 -3.97 -13.82 16.14
C ASN A 10 -4.66 -13.23 14.90
N VAL A 11 -4.80 -14.06 13.86
CA VAL A 11 -5.60 -13.70 12.67
C VAL A 11 -7.07 -13.71 13.06
N GLU A 12 -7.76 -12.59 12.81
CA GLU A 12 -9.20 -12.45 13.07
C GLU A 12 -9.95 -12.12 11.78
N THR A 13 -11.07 -12.82 11.56
CA THR A 13 -12.00 -12.48 10.49
C THR A 13 -12.79 -11.22 10.85
N ARG A 14 -12.99 -10.34 9.87
CA ARG A 14 -13.82 -9.13 10.00
C ARG A 14 -14.96 -9.22 8.99
N ALA A 15 -16.18 -8.95 9.45
CA ALA A 15 -17.31 -8.75 8.55
C ALA A 15 -17.05 -7.48 7.72
N LEU A 16 -17.23 -7.59 6.41
CA LEU A 16 -17.19 -6.47 5.48
C LEU A 16 -18.57 -6.33 4.83
N PRO A 17 -18.98 -5.10 4.47
CA PRO A 17 -20.17 -4.91 3.64
C PRO A 17 -19.97 -5.57 2.27
N GLU A 18 -21.06 -5.75 1.52
CA GLU A 18 -20.98 -6.17 0.12
C GLU A 18 -20.16 -5.15 -0.68
N VAL A 19 -19.16 -5.64 -1.41
CA VAL A 19 -18.26 -4.82 -2.23
C VAL A 19 -18.58 -4.96 -3.70
N LYS A 20 -18.44 -3.87 -4.44
CA LYS A 20 -18.62 -3.82 -5.89
C LYS A 20 -17.31 -3.41 -6.56
N ALA A 21 -17.21 -3.70 -7.85
CA ALA A 21 -16.12 -3.16 -8.66
C ALA A 21 -16.09 -1.63 -8.52
N CYS A 22 -14.87 -1.08 -8.44
CA CYS A 22 -14.60 0.34 -8.23
C CYS A 22 -14.81 0.88 -6.79
N ASP A 23 -15.18 0.04 -5.81
CA ASP A 23 -15.13 0.46 -4.40
C ASP A 23 -13.67 0.60 -3.91
N TYR A 24 -13.46 1.52 -2.96
CA TYR A 24 -12.17 1.71 -2.31
C TYR A 24 -12.13 0.99 -0.97
N LEU A 25 -11.11 0.14 -0.80
CA LEU A 25 -10.77 -0.45 0.50
C LEU A 25 -9.60 0.30 1.12
N VAL A 26 -9.75 0.73 2.37
CA VAL A 26 -8.69 1.41 3.13
C VAL A 26 -8.14 0.49 4.22
N LEU A 27 -6.84 0.25 4.17
CA LEU A 27 -6.09 -0.43 5.22
C LEU A 27 -5.36 0.61 6.06
N HIS A 28 -5.69 0.67 7.35
CA HIS A 28 -5.03 1.54 8.33
C HIS A 28 -3.73 0.90 8.84
N ASP A 29 -2.92 1.68 9.55
CA ASP A 29 -1.72 1.21 10.25
C ASP A 29 -0.62 0.61 9.35
N THR A 30 -0.60 1.00 8.06
CA THR A 30 0.35 0.50 7.05
C THR A 30 1.64 1.33 6.95
N GLY A 31 1.80 2.35 7.80
CA GLY A 31 2.93 3.29 7.73
C GLY A 31 4.28 2.68 8.11
N ALA A 32 4.30 1.74 9.06
CA ALA A 32 5.51 0.99 9.39
C ALA A 32 5.61 -0.27 8.52
N TYR A 33 6.80 -0.53 7.97
CA TYR A 33 7.14 -1.70 7.16
C TYR A 33 6.41 -1.87 5.82
N GLY A 34 5.28 -1.21 5.57
CA GLY A 34 4.51 -1.34 4.34
C GLY A 34 5.31 -0.98 3.08
N ALA A 35 5.82 0.25 3.00
CA ALA A 35 6.63 0.68 1.87
C ALA A 35 8.01 -0.01 1.85
N SER A 36 8.67 -0.17 3.00
CA SER A 36 10.03 -0.71 3.07
C SER A 36 10.11 -2.21 2.75
N MET A 37 9.03 -2.97 2.95
CA MET A 37 8.94 -4.39 2.59
C MET A 37 8.21 -4.63 1.26
N SER A 38 7.87 -3.56 0.52
CA SER A 38 7.26 -3.70 -0.80
C SER A 38 8.24 -4.26 -1.83
N SER A 39 7.73 -4.98 -2.83
CA SER A 39 8.54 -5.61 -3.88
C SER A 39 7.88 -5.50 -5.24
N ASN A 40 8.66 -5.75 -6.29
CA ASN A 40 8.18 -5.81 -7.67
C ASN A 40 7.67 -7.19 -8.08
N TYR A 41 7.22 -8.00 -7.12
CA TYR A 41 6.67 -9.33 -7.41
C TYR A 41 5.52 -9.24 -8.43
N ASN A 42 5.55 -10.12 -9.43
CA ASN A 42 4.69 -10.09 -10.63
C ASN A 42 4.80 -8.81 -11.46
N SER A 43 6.00 -8.25 -11.55
CA SER A 43 6.32 -7.05 -12.36
C SER A 43 5.42 -5.85 -12.04
N ARG A 44 5.03 -5.72 -10.77
CA ARG A 44 4.19 -4.60 -10.31
C ARG A 44 5.09 -3.44 -9.87
N PRO A 45 4.93 -2.23 -10.43
CA PRO A 45 5.69 -1.08 -9.96
C PRO A 45 5.35 -0.73 -8.51
N LEU A 46 6.34 -0.24 -7.76
CA LEU A 46 6.12 0.26 -6.41
C LEU A 46 5.08 1.41 -6.41
N LEU A 47 4.22 1.41 -5.40
CA LEU A 47 3.14 2.37 -5.26
C LEU A 47 3.66 3.79 -4.93
N PRO A 48 2.96 4.85 -5.38
CA PRO A 48 3.25 6.20 -4.90
C PRO A 48 2.83 6.35 -3.43
N GLU A 49 3.48 7.28 -2.74
CA GLU A 49 3.10 7.73 -1.39
C GLU A 49 2.75 9.22 -1.41
N VAL A 50 1.62 9.54 -0.81
CA VAL A 50 1.09 10.90 -0.73
C VAL A 50 0.99 11.27 0.74
N LEU A 51 1.55 12.42 1.08
CA LEU A 51 1.39 13.04 2.39
C LEU A 51 0.26 14.05 2.32
N PHE A 52 -0.72 13.90 3.21
CA PHE A 52 -1.78 14.87 3.40
C PHE A 52 -1.50 15.66 4.68
N ASP A 53 -1.36 16.97 4.55
CA ASP A 53 -0.92 17.85 5.64
C ASP A 53 -1.50 19.25 5.41
N ASN A 54 -2.05 19.85 6.46
CA ASN A 54 -2.74 21.16 6.40
C ASN A 54 -3.77 21.29 5.27
N GLY A 55 -4.54 20.23 5.03
CA GLY A 55 -5.57 20.21 3.97
C GLY A 55 -5.01 20.06 2.55
N GLN A 56 -3.71 19.89 2.38
CA GLN A 56 -3.05 19.74 1.09
C GLN A 56 -2.42 18.35 0.93
N ALA A 57 -2.66 17.74 -0.22
CA ALA A 57 -2.00 16.50 -0.62
C ALA A 57 -0.71 16.83 -1.39
N ARG A 58 0.40 16.18 -1.05
CA ARG A 58 1.66 16.24 -1.80
C ARG A 58 2.24 14.86 -2.03
N LEU A 59 2.74 14.61 -3.23
CA LEU A 59 3.45 13.39 -3.56
C LEU A 59 4.81 13.39 -2.86
N ILE A 60 5.05 12.44 -1.97
CA ILE A 60 6.34 12.28 -1.26
C ILE A 60 7.19 11.15 -1.81
N ARG A 61 6.56 10.18 -2.48
CA ARG A 61 7.24 9.19 -3.32
C ARG A 61 6.42 8.97 -4.57
N ARG A 62 7.03 9.14 -5.75
CA ARG A 62 6.36 8.85 -7.02
C ARG A 62 6.21 7.35 -7.22
N ARG A 63 5.24 6.98 -8.07
CA ARG A 63 5.13 5.63 -8.59
C ARG A 63 6.41 5.29 -9.38
N GLN A 64 6.88 4.06 -9.24
CA GLN A 64 7.96 3.53 -10.08
C GLN A 64 7.46 3.37 -11.53
N THR A 65 8.31 3.63 -12.51
CA THR A 65 7.96 3.47 -13.93
C THR A 65 8.26 2.06 -14.43
N ILE A 66 7.82 1.72 -15.65
CA ILE A 66 8.13 0.43 -16.26
C ILE A 66 9.61 0.37 -16.66
N GLU A 67 10.18 1.48 -17.12
CA GLU A 67 11.59 1.58 -17.48
C GLU A 67 12.49 1.28 -16.28
N GLU A 68 12.10 1.73 -15.08
CA GLU A 68 12.80 1.41 -13.85
C GLU A 68 12.68 -0.07 -13.44
N LEU A 69 11.59 -0.75 -13.81
CA LEU A 69 11.49 -2.20 -13.62
C LEU A 69 12.47 -2.96 -14.52
N LEU A 70 12.71 -2.44 -15.73
CA LEU A 70 13.56 -3.06 -16.74
C LEU A 70 15.02 -2.62 -16.66
N ALA A 71 15.35 -1.67 -15.78
CA ALA A 71 16.66 -1.02 -15.73
C ALA A 71 17.84 -1.96 -15.41
N LEU A 72 17.56 -3.18 -14.95
CA LEU A 72 18.56 -4.20 -14.64
C LEU A 72 18.79 -5.22 -15.77
N GLU A 73 17.96 -5.19 -16.81
CA GLU A 73 18.14 -6.09 -17.96
C GLU A 73 19.37 -5.67 -18.77
N LEU A 74 20.21 -6.64 -19.14
CA LEU A 74 21.33 -6.43 -20.06
C LEU A 74 20.84 -6.57 -21.50
N LEU A 75 21.26 -5.66 -22.37
CA LEU A 75 21.01 -5.69 -23.81
C LEU A 75 21.70 -6.89 -24.48
#